data_AF-A0A2D6PTP0-F1
#
_entry.id   AF-A0A2D6PTP0-F1
#
_cell.length_a   1.000
_cell.length_b   1.000
_cell.length_c   1.000
_cell.angle_alpha   90.00
_cell.angle_beta   90.00
_cell.angle_gamma   90.00
#
_symmetry.space_group_name_H-M   'P 1'
#
loop_
_entity.id
_entity.type
_entity.pdbx_description
1 polymer ?
#
loop_
_entity_poly.entity_id
_entity_poly.type
_entity_poly.pdbx_seq_one_letter_code
_entity_poly.pdbx_strand_id
1 'polypeptide(L)'
;MNRQDIERDLPLYLDGELPNQRADEVRAALEQDSELRALAAEYRTVDALLAEHPEVAPDPGFAARVVRVVRGSEAASPGPASRWRVAAAVIAAGVLVCVTLVLTRDDAETSPGPDAGANPTWSDFAVRVPSEPVVEEAKDLDRTWRVIRSIEEGWGL
;
A
#
# COMPACT_ATOMS: atom_id res chain seq x y z
N MET A 1 27.52 -6.76 -5.23
CA MET A 1 26.24 -6.67 -4.52
C MET A 1 25.24 -7.60 -5.18
N ASN A 2 24.42 -8.35 -4.45
CA ASN A 2 23.34 -9.10 -5.10
C ASN A 2 22.20 -8.13 -5.49
N ARG A 3 21.30 -8.55 -6.38
CA ARG A 3 20.19 -7.72 -6.86
C ARG A 3 19.25 -7.28 -5.73
N GLN A 4 18.95 -8.17 -4.79
CA GLN A 4 18.06 -7.88 -3.66
C GLN A 4 18.59 -6.75 -2.76
N ASP A 5 19.91 -6.69 -2.55
CA ASP A 5 20.55 -5.61 -1.82
C ASP A 5 20.47 -4.28 -2.57
N ILE A 6 20.56 -4.29 -3.92
CA ILE A 6 20.37 -3.07 -4.73
C ILE A 6 18.92 -2.60 -4.64
N GLU A 7 17.95 -3.51 -4.78
CA GLU A 7 16.52 -3.17 -4.68
C GLU A 7 16.16 -2.61 -3.31
N ARG A 8 16.73 -3.16 -2.23
CA ARG A 8 16.56 -2.62 -0.87
C ARG A 8 17.17 -1.22 -0.71
N ASP A 9 18.32 -0.98 -1.32
CA ASP A 9 19.05 0.29 -1.19
C ASP A 9 18.56 1.38 -2.18
N LEU A 10 17.74 1.01 -3.17
CA LEU A 10 17.26 1.90 -4.22
C LEU A 10 16.41 3.09 -3.69
N PRO A 11 15.46 2.92 -2.76
CA PRO A 11 14.74 4.06 -2.19
C PRO A 11 15.66 5.04 -1.45
N LEU A 12 16.56 4.53 -0.60
CA LEU A 12 17.53 5.33 0.13
C LEU A 12 18.49 6.09 -0.80
N TYR A 13 18.83 5.50 -1.95
CA TYR A 13 19.59 6.17 -3.00
C TYR A 13 18.82 7.33 -3.64
N LEU A 14 17.52 7.16 -3.89
CA LEU A 14 16.66 8.20 -4.46
C LEU A 14 16.43 9.35 -3.46
N ASP A 15 16.32 9.04 -2.17
CA ASP A 15 16.20 10.03 -1.08
C ASP A 15 17.52 10.75 -0.76
N GLY A 16 18.65 10.26 -1.32
CA GLY A 16 19.99 10.81 -1.04
C GLY A 16 20.54 10.47 0.35
N GLU A 17 19.96 9.49 1.03
CA GLU A 17 20.35 9.05 2.38
C GLU A 17 21.47 8.00 2.36
N LEU A 18 21.77 7.43 1.20
CA LEU A 18 22.75 6.36 1.07
C LEU A 18 24.19 6.90 1.17
N PRO A 19 25.10 6.27 1.94
CA PRO A 19 26.51 6.65 1.98
C PRO A 19 27.16 6.62 0.59
N ASN A 20 28.07 7.56 0.30
CA ASN A 20 28.67 7.74 -1.04
C ASN A 20 29.15 6.42 -1.69
N GLN A 21 29.85 5.57 -0.95
CA GLN A 21 30.33 4.28 -1.46
C GLN A 21 29.19 3.37 -1.95
N ARG A 22 28.10 3.29 -1.19
CA ARG A 22 26.92 2.50 -1.55
C ARG A 22 26.15 3.15 -2.69
N ALA A 23 26.11 4.49 -2.73
CA ALA A 23 25.46 5.22 -3.80
C ALA A 23 26.14 4.98 -5.15
N ASP A 24 27.47 4.87 -5.17
CA ASP A 24 28.23 4.52 -6.37
C ASP A 24 27.95 3.07 -6.84
N GLU A 25 27.79 2.12 -5.91
CA GLU A 25 27.41 0.74 -6.22
C GLU A 25 26.01 0.66 -6.86
N VAL A 26 25.03 1.37 -6.29
CA VAL A 26 23.65 1.43 -6.84
C VAL A 26 23.64 2.14 -8.19
N ARG A 27 24.40 3.23 -8.35
CA ARG A 27 24.54 3.93 -9.64
C ARG A 27 25.10 3.01 -10.72
N ALA A 28 26.18 2.29 -10.43
CA ALA A 28 26.78 1.35 -11.37
C ALA A 28 25.82 0.21 -11.76
N ALA A 29 24.99 -0.27 -10.83
CA ALA A 29 23.97 -1.27 -11.13
C ALA A 29 22.84 -0.72 -12.02
N LEU A 30 22.38 0.51 -11.78
CA LEU A 30 21.39 1.19 -12.62
C LEU A 30 21.90 1.41 -14.05
N GLU A 31 23.20 1.64 -14.25
CA GLU A 31 23.77 1.76 -15.60
C GLU A 31 23.72 0.45 -16.39
N GLN A 32 23.82 -0.69 -15.70
CA GLN A 32 23.92 -2.02 -16.32
C GLN A 32 22.57 -2.71 -16.47
N ASP A 33 21.63 -2.46 -15.57
CA ASP A 33 20.35 -3.18 -15.49
C ASP A 33 19.17 -2.28 -15.90
N SER A 34 18.48 -2.66 -16.97
CA SER A 34 17.28 -1.94 -17.44
C SER A 34 16.07 -2.11 -16.53
N GLU A 35 15.93 -3.25 -15.84
CA GLU A 35 14.81 -3.49 -14.93
C GLU A 35 14.94 -2.61 -13.68
N LEU A 36 16.15 -2.48 -13.13
CA LEU A 36 16.40 -1.56 -12.02
C LEU A 36 16.14 -0.10 -12.40
N ARG A 37 16.43 0.31 -13.65
CA ARG A 37 16.07 1.64 -14.14
C ARG A 37 14.58 1.85 -14.26
N ALA A 38 13.84 0.83 -14.71
CA ALA A 38 12.38 0.89 -14.77
C ALA A 38 11.79 1.04 -13.35
N LEU A 39 12.26 0.23 -12.40
CA LEU A 39 11.86 0.33 -11.00
C LEU A 39 12.17 1.72 -10.39
N ALA A 40 13.35 2.27 -10.67
CA ALA A 40 13.71 3.62 -10.22
C ALA A 40 12.80 4.70 -10.84
N ALA A 41 12.33 4.51 -12.07
CA ALA A 41 11.37 5.42 -12.71
C ALA A 41 9.98 5.32 -12.08
N GLU A 42 9.55 4.12 -11.67
CA GLU A 42 8.30 3.92 -10.93
C GLU A 42 8.33 4.67 -9.59
N TYR A 43 9.41 4.54 -8.81
CA TYR A 43 9.55 5.27 -7.55
C TYR A 43 9.48 6.79 -7.74
N ARG A 44 10.17 7.34 -8.74
CA ARG A 44 10.09 8.78 -9.05
C ARG A 44 8.69 9.22 -9.48
N THR A 45 7.93 8.33 -10.11
CA THR A 45 6.53 8.61 -10.46
C THR A 45 5.67 8.70 -9.21
N VAL A 46 5.87 7.79 -8.25
CA VAL A 46 5.20 7.84 -6.94
C VAL A 46 5.55 9.13 -6.19
N ASP A 47 6.83 9.51 -6.14
CA ASP A 47 7.25 10.76 -5.52
C ASP A 47 6.60 11.99 -6.17
N ALA A 48 6.52 12.02 -7.50
CA ALA A 48 5.85 13.11 -8.22
C ALA A 48 4.37 13.20 -7.83
N LEU A 49 3.66 12.07 -7.75
CA LEU A 49 2.26 12.02 -7.31
C LEU A 49 2.09 12.46 -5.86
N LEU A 50 3.02 12.12 -4.98
CA LEU A 50 3.01 12.57 -3.58
C LEU A 50 3.28 14.07 -3.48
N ALA A 51 4.17 14.61 -4.30
CA ALA A 51 4.49 16.04 -4.34
C ALA A 51 3.33 16.90 -4.88
N GLU A 52 2.44 16.32 -5.70
CA GLU A 52 1.20 16.98 -6.15
C GLU A 52 0.16 17.11 -5.03
N HIS A 53 0.31 16.36 -3.93
CA HIS A 53 -0.62 16.44 -2.82
C HIS A 53 -0.45 17.77 -2.07
N PRO A 54 -1.52 18.55 -1.86
CA PRO A 54 -1.41 19.82 -1.16
C PRO A 54 -0.87 19.60 0.26
N GLU A 55 0.14 20.40 0.62
CA GLU A 55 0.61 20.49 1.99
C GLU A 55 -0.53 21.04 2.86
N VAL A 56 -1.05 20.19 3.74
CA VAL A 56 -2.05 20.60 4.71
C VAL A 56 -1.33 21.27 5.88
N ALA A 57 -1.46 22.59 5.97
CA ALA A 57 -0.96 23.33 7.12
C ALA A 57 -1.60 22.78 8.41
N PRO A 58 -0.81 22.45 9.45
CA PRO A 58 -1.38 21.96 10.69
C PRO A 58 -2.23 23.04 11.35
N ASP A 59 -3.32 22.63 12.02
CA ASP A 59 -4.14 23.50 12.85
C ASP A 59 -3.28 24.29 13.86
N PRO A 60 -3.54 25.59 14.11
CA PRO A 60 -2.74 26.42 15.01
C PRO A 60 -2.54 25.87 16.44
N GLY A 61 -3.37 24.92 16.89
CA GLY A 61 -3.23 24.24 18.17
C GLY A 61 -2.47 22.90 18.13
N PHE A 62 -2.12 22.39 16.95
CA PHE A 62 -1.50 21.07 16.79
C PHE A 62 -0.16 20.97 17.53
N ALA A 63 0.72 21.94 17.36
CA ALA A 63 2.01 21.95 18.03
C ALA A 63 1.86 21.93 19.57
N ALA A 64 0.91 22.69 20.11
CA ALA A 64 0.63 22.70 21.55
C ALA A 64 0.08 21.34 22.04
N ARG A 65 -0.75 20.67 21.23
CA ARG A 65 -1.24 19.32 21.53
C ARG A 65 -0.10 18.31 21.53
N VAL A 66 0.78 18.33 20.52
CA VAL A 66 1.95 17.44 20.44
C VAL A 66 2.88 17.64 21.64
N VAL A 67 3.23 18.89 21.97
CA VAL A 67 4.09 19.19 23.13
C VAL A 67 3.45 18.69 24.44
N ARG A 68 2.13 18.83 24.59
CA ARG A 68 1.42 18.32 25.78
C ARG A 68 1.48 16.80 25.88
N VAL A 69 1.29 16.09 24.76
CA VAL A 69 1.38 14.62 24.73
C VAL A 69 2.80 14.16 25.05
N VAL A 70 3.82 14.75 24.43
CA VAL A 70 5.23 14.40 24.66
C VAL A 70 5.61 14.65 26.12
N ARG A 71 5.31 15.83 26.68
CA ARG A 71 5.57 16.13 28.10
C ARG A 71 4.79 15.25 29.06
N GLY A 72 3.55 14.90 28.72
CA GLY A 72 2.74 13.97 29.50
C GLY A 72 3.33 12.56 29.49
N SER A 73 3.92 12.13 28.37
CA SER A 73 4.57 10.83 28.25
C SER A 73 5.92 10.76 28.97
N GLU A 74 6.68 11.86 29.00
CA GLU A 74 7.93 11.94 29.78
C GLU A 74 7.67 11.99 31.28
N ALA A 75 6.64 12.71 31.72
CA ALA A 75 6.22 12.73 33.12
C ALA A 75 5.63 11.38 33.58
N ALA A 76 5.13 10.58 32.64
CA ALA A 76 4.68 9.21 32.85
C ALA A 76 5.78 8.19 32.52
N SER A 77 7.07 8.56 32.63
CA SER A 77 8.17 7.60 32.51
C SER A 77 7.92 6.46 33.49
N PRO A 78 7.58 5.26 33.00
CA PRO A 78 7.11 4.21 33.88
C PRO A 78 8.30 3.74 34.70
N GLY A 79 8.17 3.78 36.03
CA GLY A 79 9.17 3.19 36.92
C GLY A 79 9.51 1.76 36.50
N PRO A 80 10.66 1.19 36.91
CA PRO A 80 11.19 -0.07 36.38
C PRO A 80 10.18 -1.24 36.38
N ALA A 81 9.22 -1.25 37.30
CA ALA A 81 8.12 -2.24 37.34
C ALA A 81 7.12 -2.15 36.16
N SER A 82 6.93 -0.97 35.56
CA SER A 82 6.01 -0.78 34.44
C SER A 82 6.67 -1.03 33.08
N ARG A 83 8.00 -1.04 32.98
CA ARG A 83 8.69 -1.51 31.76
C ARG A 83 8.40 -3.00 31.51
N TRP A 84 8.33 -3.80 32.57
CA TRP A 84 7.91 -5.20 32.50
C TRP A 84 6.45 -5.37 32.09
N ARG A 85 5.56 -4.47 32.53
CA ARG A 85 4.15 -4.48 32.14
C ARG A 85 3.95 -4.10 30.67
N VAL A 86 4.68 -3.10 30.16
CA VAL A 86 4.64 -2.73 28.75
C VAL A 86 5.25 -3.83 27.88
N ALA A 87 6.39 -4.40 28.29
CA ALA A 87 6.97 -5.56 27.58
C ALA A 87 6.00 -6.75 27.56
N ALA A 88 5.36 -7.07 28.68
CA ALA A 88 4.35 -8.12 28.75
C ALA A 88 3.12 -7.80 27.88
N ALA A 89 2.68 -6.55 27.82
CA ALA A 89 1.56 -6.13 26.98
C ALA A 89 1.90 -6.19 25.48
N VAL A 90 3.11 -5.80 25.08
CA VAL A 90 3.58 -5.92 23.69
C VAL A 90 3.73 -7.39 23.28
N ILE A 91 4.27 -8.24 24.16
CA ILE A 91 4.33 -9.70 23.94
C ILE A 91 2.92 -10.27 23.83
N ALA A 92 2.00 -9.91 24.73
CA ALA A 92 0.62 -10.38 24.69
C ALA A 92 -0.12 -9.93 23.43
N ALA A 93 0.07 -8.68 22.99
CA ALA A 93 -0.48 -8.16 21.74
C ALA A 93 0.12 -8.87 20.53
N GLY A 94 1.43 -9.10 20.50
CA GLY A 94 2.10 -9.87 19.45
C GLY A 94 1.61 -11.32 19.39
N VAL A 95 1.45 -11.98 20.53
CA VAL A 95 0.89 -13.33 20.62
C VAL A 95 -0.57 -13.34 20.16
N LEU A 96 -1.38 -12.34 20.53
CA LEU A 96 -2.76 -12.23 20.07
C LEU A 96 -2.84 -12.07 18.55
N VAL A 97 -1.97 -11.24 17.96
CA VAL A 97 -1.87 -11.08 16.50
C VAL A 97 -1.42 -12.37 15.81
N CYS A 98 -0.42 -13.08 16.36
CA CYS A 98 -0.01 -14.37 15.83
C CYS A 98 -1.12 -15.43 15.94
N VAL A 99 -1.81 -15.50 17.08
CA VAL A 99 -2.90 -16.46 17.31
C VAL A 99 -4.08 -16.15 16.40
N THR A 100 -4.45 -14.88 16.21
CA THR A 100 -5.50 -14.51 15.25
C THR A 100 -5.10 -14.87 13.83
N LEU A 101 -3.87 -14.58 13.39
CA LEU A 101 -3.40 -14.95 12.04
C LEU A 101 -3.33 -16.47 11.82
N VAL A 102 -3.06 -17.27 12.86
CA VAL A 102 -3.07 -18.74 12.78
C VAL A 102 -4.50 -19.27 12.76
N LEU A 103 -5.38 -18.75 13.61
CA LEU A 103 -6.78 -19.21 13.69
C LEU A 103 -7.64 -18.75 12.51
N THR A 104 -7.32 -17.62 11.88
CA THR A 104 -7.98 -17.20 10.62
C THR A 104 -7.39 -17.88 9.38
N ARG A 105 -6.40 -18.76 9.55
CA ARG A 105 -5.78 -19.48 8.45
C ARG A 105 -6.54 -20.75 8.04
N ASP A 106 -7.46 -21.24 8.88
CA ASP A 106 -8.17 -22.50 8.67
C ASP A 106 -9.54 -22.37 7.96
N ASP A 107 -10.02 -21.15 7.65
CA ASP A 107 -11.25 -20.96 6.87
C ASP A 107 -11.04 -21.03 5.33
N ALA A 108 -9.85 -21.44 4.88
CA ALA A 108 -9.51 -21.60 3.46
C ALA A 108 -9.50 -23.06 2.95
N GLU A 109 -10.05 -24.02 3.71
CA GLU A 109 -10.20 -25.40 3.22
C GLU A 109 -11.62 -25.93 3.43
N THR A 110 -12.51 -25.56 2.50
CA THR A 110 -13.58 -26.49 2.11
C THR A 110 -13.13 -27.23 0.86
N SER A 111 -12.79 -28.51 1.08
CA SER A 111 -12.36 -29.56 0.14
C SER A 111 -13.10 -29.61 -1.22
N PRO A 112 -12.45 -30.17 -2.26
CA PRO A 112 -13.02 -31.41 -2.80
C PRO A 112 -11.97 -32.50 -3.12
N GLY A 113 -12.20 -33.69 -2.53
CA GLY A 113 -12.24 -34.99 -3.22
C GLY A 113 -10.94 -35.60 -3.80
N PRO A 114 -10.65 -36.89 -3.53
CA PRO A 114 -9.49 -37.60 -4.07
C PRO A 114 -9.76 -38.12 -5.49
N ASP A 115 -10.27 -37.29 -6.41
CA ASP A 115 -10.52 -37.65 -7.82
C ASP A 115 -10.50 -36.39 -8.72
N ALA A 116 -9.33 -35.80 -8.98
CA ALA A 116 -9.18 -34.83 -10.07
C ALA A 116 -7.76 -34.90 -10.63
N GLY A 117 -7.51 -35.96 -11.40
CA GLY A 117 -6.35 -36.06 -12.27
C GLY A 117 -6.38 -34.98 -13.36
N ALA A 118 -5.18 -34.71 -13.88
CA ALA A 118 -4.82 -33.77 -14.94
C ALA A 118 -4.68 -32.30 -14.52
N ASN A 119 -3.43 -31.91 -14.28
CA ASN A 119 -3.01 -30.52 -14.23
C ASN A 119 -3.13 -29.93 -15.66
N PRO A 120 -3.92 -28.87 -15.89
CA PRO A 120 -4.03 -28.27 -17.22
C PRO A 120 -2.69 -27.66 -17.63
N THR A 121 -2.22 -28.00 -18.83
CA THR A 121 -1.06 -27.35 -19.44
C THR A 121 -1.42 -25.92 -19.81
N TRP A 122 -0.46 -25.00 -19.69
CA TRP A 122 -0.60 -23.54 -19.95
C TRP A 122 -1.21 -23.19 -21.33
N SER A 123 -1.28 -24.14 -22.25
CA SER A 123 -1.93 -24.05 -23.57
C SER A 123 -3.45 -23.78 -23.50
N ASP A 124 -4.13 -24.10 -22.39
CA ASP A 124 -5.59 -23.88 -22.26
C ASP A 124 -5.97 -22.46 -21.84
N PHE A 125 -5.00 -21.64 -21.40
CA PHE A 125 -5.19 -20.23 -21.03
C PHE A 125 -5.05 -19.27 -22.22
N ALA A 126 -5.33 -19.73 -23.45
CA ALA A 126 -5.56 -18.82 -24.57
C ALA A 126 -6.82 -17.99 -24.27
N VAL A 127 -6.60 -16.80 -23.68
CA VAL A 127 -7.60 -15.77 -23.46
C VAL A 127 -8.28 -15.48 -24.79
N ARG A 128 -9.51 -15.98 -24.94
CA ARG A 128 -10.40 -15.61 -26.02
C ARG A 128 -10.81 -14.17 -25.76
N VAL A 129 -10.10 -13.22 -26.36
CA VAL A 129 -10.52 -11.81 -26.40
C VAL A 129 -11.90 -11.78 -27.06
N PRO A 130 -12.98 -11.40 -26.35
CA PRO A 130 -14.29 -11.29 -26.97
C PRO A 130 -14.24 -10.12 -27.97
N SER A 131 -14.42 -10.42 -29.24
CA SER A 131 -14.41 -9.46 -30.34
C SER A 131 -15.79 -8.88 -30.64
N GLU A 132 -16.66 -8.73 -29.63
CA GLU A 132 -17.97 -8.13 -29.83
C GLU A 132 -17.94 -6.63 -29.51
N PRO A 133 -18.53 -5.78 -30.37
CA PRO A 133 -18.64 -4.36 -30.10
C PRO A 133 -19.69 -4.12 -29.00
N VAL A 134 -19.26 -3.50 -27.90
CA VAL A 134 -20.15 -2.98 -26.85
C VAL A 134 -21.02 -1.86 -27.44
N VAL A 135 -22.23 -2.19 -27.87
CA VAL A 135 -23.21 -1.21 -28.40
C VAL A 135 -24.45 -1.08 -27.50
N GLU A 136 -24.54 -1.82 -26.39
CA GLU A 136 -25.77 -1.88 -25.60
C GLU A 136 -25.74 -1.18 -24.23
N GLU A 137 -24.94 -0.12 -24.07
CA GLU A 137 -24.89 0.71 -22.85
C GLU A 137 -25.38 2.16 -23.07
N ALA A 138 -26.14 2.41 -24.13
CA ALA A 138 -26.69 3.75 -24.41
C ALA A 138 -28.10 3.98 -23.82
N LYS A 139 -28.82 2.93 -23.39
CA LYS A 139 -30.21 3.07 -22.91
C LYS A 139 -30.33 3.51 -21.44
N ASP A 140 -29.28 3.34 -20.63
CA ASP A 140 -29.33 3.71 -19.21
C ASP A 140 -28.88 5.15 -18.93
N LEU A 141 -28.11 5.76 -19.83
CA LEU A 141 -27.71 7.17 -19.72
C LEU A 141 -28.91 8.13 -19.85
N ASP A 142 -29.91 7.79 -20.68
CA ASP A 142 -31.10 8.63 -20.85
C ASP A 142 -31.98 8.66 -19.59
N ARG A 143 -31.90 7.63 -18.75
CA ARG A 143 -32.58 7.59 -17.44
C ARG A 143 -31.89 8.49 -16.43
N THR A 144 -30.55 8.45 -16.40
CA THR A 144 -29.73 9.25 -15.48
C THR A 144 -29.87 10.75 -15.78
N TRP A 145 -29.86 11.15 -17.06
CA TRP A 145 -30.03 12.56 -17.44
C TRP A 145 -31.43 13.12 -17.14
N ARG A 146 -32.46 12.26 -17.14
CA ARG A 146 -33.83 12.67 -16.79
C ARG A 146 -33.99 13.00 -15.30
N VAL A 147 -33.26 12.29 -14.44
CA VAL A 147 -33.24 12.56 -12.98
C VAL A 147 -32.53 13.88 -12.68
N ILE A 148 -31.41 14.16 -13.37
CA ILE A 148 -30.65 15.41 -13.18
C ILE A 148 -31.49 16.62 -13.61
N ARG A 149 -32.16 16.55 -14.76
CA ARG A 149 -33.01 17.66 -15.26
C ARG A 149 -34.24 17.91 -14.36
N SER A 150 -34.82 16.86 -13.77
CA SER A 150 -35.91 16.99 -12.80
C SER A 150 -35.49 17.71 -11.51
N ILE A 151 -34.20 17.68 -11.17
CA ILE A 151 -33.68 18.38 -9.99
C ILE A 151 -33.48 19.87 -10.33
N GLU A 152 -33.02 20.21 -11.53
CA GLU A 152 -32.86 21.62 -11.93
C GLU A 152 -34.20 22.36 -12.03
N GLU A 153 -35.24 21.73 -12.59
CA GLU A 153 -36.56 22.37 -12.74
C GLU A 153 -37.32 22.54 -11.40
N GLY A 154 -37.00 21.73 -10.39
CA GLY A 154 -37.60 21.82 -9.05
C GLY A 154 -37.00 22.92 -8.17
N TRP A 155 -35.80 23.40 -8.51
CA TRP A 155 -35.05 24.41 -7.78
C TRP A 155 -34.92 25.67 -8.64
N GLY A 156 -36.06 26.30 -8.98
CA GLY A 156 -36.15 27.44 -9.91
C GLY A 156 -34.96 28.40 -9.87
N LEU A 157 -33.99 28.12 -10.74
CA LEU A 157 -32.84 28.93 -11.14
C LEU A 157 -33.00 29.25 -12.63
#